data_AF-A0A814TPP0-F1
#
_entry.id   AF-A0A814TPP0-F1
#
_cell.length_a   1.000
_cell.length_b   1.000
_cell.length_c   1.000
_cell.angle_alpha   90.00
_cell.angle_beta   90.00
_cell.angle_gamma   90.00
#
_symmetry.space_group_name_H-M   'P 1'
#
loop_
_entity.id
_entity.type
_entity.pdbx_description
1 polymer ?
#
loop_
_entity_poly.entity_id
_entity_poly.type
_entity_poly.pdbx_seq_one_letter_code
_entity_poly.pdbx_strand_id
1 'polypeptide(L)'
;MAVYQKNDYGIRETGVTASVPDNDVARCMYYLKCVCSVIECSDADILRYTRYQNYWALSDAEDEIVYKLCRLLSPDEFEDKVFFESEAMCGSSGNNFFEISQVQNRLGVVGSILIAGRTRRVTSIMTYKMSWMRANYIYPMNRLANRFNRERRVVLALQDADCTIS
;
A
#
# COMPACT_ATOMS: atom_id res chain seq x y z
N MET A 1 -22.91 37.71 1.30
CA MET A 1 -22.40 36.43 0.77
C MET A 1 -20.95 36.30 1.21
N ALA A 2 -20.63 35.32 2.07
CA ALA A 2 -19.28 35.16 2.59
C ALA A 2 -18.37 34.59 1.50
N VAL A 3 -17.36 35.36 1.12
CA VAL A 3 -16.25 34.91 0.29
C VAL A 3 -15.38 34.00 1.15
N TYR A 4 -15.38 32.69 0.88
CA TYR A 4 -14.43 31.77 1.48
C TYR A 4 -13.03 32.05 0.92
N GLN A 5 -12.27 32.88 1.64
CA GLN A 5 -10.83 33.03 1.42
C GLN A 5 -10.13 31.73 1.82
N LYS A 6 -9.72 30.95 0.83
CA LYS A 6 -8.88 29.77 1.01
C LYS A 6 -7.44 30.22 1.26
N ASN A 7 -7.12 30.54 2.52
CA ASN A 7 -5.74 30.74 2.96
C ASN A 7 -5.08 29.38 3.25
N ASP A 8 -4.69 28.63 2.21
CA ASP A 8 -3.79 27.46 2.34
C ASP A 8 -2.37 27.84 1.90
N TYR A 9 -1.71 28.67 2.71
CA TYR A 9 -0.28 28.92 2.57
C TYR A 9 0.48 27.70 3.10
N GLY A 10 0.96 26.84 2.20
CA GLY A 10 1.96 25.84 2.54
C GLY A 10 1.82 24.57 1.72
N ILE A 11 0.75 23.81 1.95
CA ILE A 11 0.63 22.38 1.63
C ILE A 11 0.81 22.11 0.13
N ARG A 12 1.98 21.58 -0.25
CA ARG A 12 2.21 21.06 -1.61
C ARG A 12 1.69 19.63 -1.73
N GLU A 13 0.66 19.48 -2.55
CA GLU A 13 0.21 18.18 -3.02
C GLU A 13 1.24 17.63 -4.02
N THR A 14 1.78 16.44 -3.75
CA THR A 14 2.72 15.75 -4.64
C THR A 14 2.10 14.54 -5.35
N GLY A 15 0.81 14.30 -5.10
CA GLY A 15 0.07 13.17 -5.67
C GLY A 15 -0.05 13.24 -7.19
N VAL A 16 0.03 12.06 -7.83
CA VAL A 16 -0.23 11.89 -9.27
C VAL A 16 -1.46 11.00 -9.43
N THR A 17 -2.34 11.34 -10.38
CA THR A 17 -3.47 10.48 -10.73
C THR A 17 -2.95 9.16 -11.31
N ALA A 18 -3.32 8.03 -10.69
CA ALA A 18 -2.91 6.71 -11.13
C ALA A 18 -4.13 5.92 -11.61
N SER A 19 -4.01 5.32 -12.81
CA SER A 19 -4.95 4.30 -13.29
C SER A 19 -4.38 2.93 -12.95
N VAL A 20 -5.05 2.22 -12.04
CA VAL A 20 -4.61 0.91 -11.55
C VAL A 20 -5.42 -0.18 -12.28
N PRO A 21 -4.77 -1.20 -12.86
CA PRO A 21 -5.47 -2.32 -13.48
C PRO A 21 -6.43 -3.02 -12.51
N ASP A 22 -7.52 -3.58 -13.04
CA ASP A 22 -8.47 -4.38 -12.25
C ASP A 22 -7.93 -5.80 -11.99
N ASN A 23 -6.85 -5.87 -11.21
CA ASN A 23 -6.18 -7.10 -10.82
C ASN A 23 -5.69 -6.98 -9.37
N ASP A 24 -5.84 -8.05 -8.59
CA ASP A 24 -5.52 -8.02 -7.15
C ASP A 24 -4.04 -7.79 -6.87
N VAL A 25 -3.16 -8.42 -7.64
CA VAL A 25 -1.71 -8.24 -7.53
C VAL A 25 -1.33 -6.83 -7.94
N ALA A 26 -1.87 -6.32 -9.05
CA ALA A 26 -1.61 -4.95 -9.50
C ALA A 26 -2.02 -3.91 -8.44
N ARG A 27 -3.17 -4.10 -7.79
CA ARG A 27 -3.65 -3.24 -6.70
C ARG A 27 -2.73 -3.29 -5.48
N CYS A 28 -2.28 -4.48 -5.08
CA CYS A 28 -1.29 -4.66 -4.01
C CYS A 28 0.07 -4.02 -4.36
N MET A 29 0.57 -4.19 -5.59
CA MET A 29 1.79 -3.53 -6.07
C MET A 29 1.65 -1.99 -6.05
N TYR A 30 0.48 -1.47 -6.42
CA TYR A 30 0.19 -0.04 -6.34
C TYR A 30 0.19 0.45 -4.89
N TYR A 31 -0.40 -0.31 -3.97
CA TYR A 31 -0.30 -0.03 -2.53
C TYR A 31 1.16 0.05 -2.07
N LEU A 32 2.02 -0.92 -2.44
CA LEU A 32 3.45 -0.89 -2.12
C LEU A 32 4.16 0.35 -2.68
N LYS A 33 3.79 0.77 -3.90
CA LYS A 33 4.29 2.02 -4.48
C LYS A 33 3.94 3.23 -3.62
N CYS A 34 2.71 3.30 -3.11
CA CYS A 34 2.27 4.36 -2.21
C CYS A 34 3.06 4.34 -0.89
N VAL A 35 3.25 3.16 -0.29
CA VAL A 35 4.11 3.01 0.91
C VAL A 35 5.51 3.53 0.64
N CYS A 36 6.14 3.13 -0.47
CA CYS A 36 7.48 3.60 -0.84
C CYS A 36 7.57 5.07 -1.27
N SER A 37 6.43 5.76 -1.40
CA SER A 37 6.41 7.23 -1.58
C SER A 37 6.44 7.96 -0.23
N VAL A 38 5.96 7.31 0.83
CA VAL A 38 5.85 7.82 2.20
C VAL A 38 7.09 7.48 3.04
N ILE A 39 7.70 6.33 2.78
CA ILE A 39 8.92 5.88 3.46
C ILE A 39 10.05 5.62 2.47
N GLU A 40 11.29 5.75 2.93
CA GLU A 40 12.46 5.40 2.15
C GLU A 40 12.58 3.87 1.96
N CYS A 41 12.14 3.40 0.78
CA CYS A 41 12.35 2.04 0.30
C CYS A 41 13.64 1.97 -0.53
N SER A 42 14.78 1.69 0.13
CA SER A 42 16.06 1.44 -0.56
C SER A 42 16.29 -0.02 -0.93
N ASP A 43 15.40 -0.94 -0.53
CA ASP A 43 15.54 -2.35 -0.87
C ASP A 43 15.18 -2.58 -2.34
N ALA A 44 16.19 -2.89 -3.15
CA ALA A 44 16.05 -3.15 -4.59
C ALA A 44 14.96 -4.20 -4.88
N ASP A 45 14.78 -5.17 -3.98
CA ASP A 45 13.78 -6.22 -4.08
C ASP A 45 12.35 -5.67 -3.99
N ILE A 46 12.08 -4.69 -3.12
CA ILE A 46 10.74 -4.09 -2.97
C ILE A 46 10.40 -3.25 -4.21
N LEU A 47 11.38 -2.53 -4.76
CA LEU A 47 11.16 -1.64 -5.91
C LEU A 47 10.63 -2.40 -7.14
N ARG A 48 11.04 -3.65 -7.37
CA ARG A 48 10.49 -4.52 -8.41
C ARG A 48 8.97 -4.67 -8.28
N TYR A 49 8.49 -4.86 -7.05
CA TYR A 49 7.07 -5.07 -6.73
C TYR A 49 6.23 -3.79 -6.64
N THR A 50 6.81 -2.62 -6.92
CA THR A 50 6.06 -1.34 -6.99
C THR A 50 5.58 -1.01 -8.41
N ARG A 51 6.06 -1.73 -9.43
CA ARG A 51 5.77 -1.50 -10.84
C ARG A 51 4.46 -2.15 -11.27
N TYR A 52 3.35 -1.71 -10.68
CA TYR A 52 2.02 -2.30 -10.87
C TYR A 52 1.53 -2.39 -12.33
N GLN A 53 2.05 -1.56 -13.23
CA GLN A 53 1.72 -1.61 -14.67
C GLN A 53 2.25 -2.90 -15.34
N ASN A 54 3.26 -3.54 -14.74
CA ASN A 54 3.90 -4.74 -15.25
C ASN A 54 3.53 -5.98 -14.41
N TYR A 55 2.37 -5.97 -13.75
CA TYR A 55 1.93 -7.09 -12.90
C TYR A 55 1.87 -8.43 -13.69
N TRP A 56 1.56 -8.37 -14.98
CA TRP A 56 1.48 -9.52 -15.88
C TRP A 56 2.84 -10.22 -16.11
N ALA A 57 3.95 -9.58 -15.74
CA ALA A 57 5.29 -10.14 -15.85
C ALA A 57 5.72 -10.93 -14.60
N LEU A 58 4.88 -10.97 -13.55
CA LEU A 58 5.16 -11.74 -12.34
C LEU A 58 4.73 -13.20 -12.50
N SER A 59 5.53 -14.10 -11.94
CA SER A 59 5.16 -15.51 -11.73
C SER A 59 4.25 -15.69 -10.51
N ASP A 60 3.59 -16.84 -10.39
CA ASP A 60 2.75 -17.17 -9.23
C ASP A 60 3.52 -17.13 -7.90
N ALA A 61 4.81 -17.50 -7.92
CA ALA A 61 5.67 -17.40 -6.75
C ALA A 61 5.95 -15.93 -6.37
N GLU A 62 6.10 -15.05 -7.37
CA GLU A 62 6.26 -13.62 -7.15
C GLU A 62 4.98 -12.95 -6.66
N ASP A 63 3.81 -13.42 -7.09
CA ASP A 63 2.54 -12.96 -6.53
C ASP A 63 2.48 -13.23 -5.01
N GLU A 64 2.94 -14.40 -4.56
CA GLU A 64 2.99 -14.71 -3.13
C GLU A 64 3.97 -13.79 -2.38
N ILE A 65 5.08 -13.39 -3.03
CA ILE A 65 6.01 -12.40 -2.48
C ILE A 65 5.33 -11.04 -2.34
N VAL A 66 4.60 -10.56 -3.35
CA VAL A 66 3.83 -9.30 -3.28
C VAL A 66 2.86 -9.33 -2.10
N TYR A 67 2.13 -10.44 -1.93
CA TYR A 67 1.20 -10.62 -0.83
C TYR A 67 1.91 -10.60 0.54
N LYS A 68 3.03 -11.33 0.69
CA LYS A 68 3.82 -11.33 1.92
C LYS A 68 4.35 -9.94 2.26
N LEU A 69 4.82 -9.19 1.26
CA LEU A 69 5.28 -7.81 1.43
C LEU A 69 4.14 -6.89 1.87
N CYS A 70 2.95 -7.00 1.27
CA CYS A 70 1.77 -6.22 1.68
C CYS A 70 1.28 -6.58 3.09
N ARG A 71 1.49 -7.83 3.55
CA ARG A 71 1.22 -8.20 4.94
C ARG A 71 2.23 -7.63 5.91
N LEU A 72 3.51 -7.63 5.53
CA LEU A 72 4.60 -7.10 6.35
C LEU A 72 4.49 -5.58 6.50
N LEU A 73 4.07 -4.91 5.44
CA LEU A 73 3.82 -3.48 5.38
C LEU A 73 2.31 -3.26 5.41
N SER A 74 1.62 -3.68 6.47
CA SER A 74 0.17 -3.47 6.60
C SER A 74 -0.15 -2.01 6.92
N PRO A 75 -1.33 -1.48 6.53
CA PRO A 75 -1.77 -0.14 6.87
C PRO A 75 -1.68 0.17 8.38
N ASP A 76 -1.97 -0.82 9.22
CA ASP A 76 -1.90 -0.72 10.69
C ASP A 76 -0.51 -0.29 11.20
N GLU A 77 0.56 -0.64 10.49
CA GLU A 77 1.92 -0.21 10.85
C GLU A 77 2.14 1.30 10.62
N PHE A 78 1.37 1.89 9.71
CA PHE A 78 1.49 3.27 9.23
C PHE A 78 0.40 4.21 9.75
N GLU A 79 -0.73 3.65 10.17
CA GLU A 79 -1.89 4.38 10.66
C GLU A 79 -1.51 5.29 11.83
N ASP A 80 -2.08 6.49 11.84
CA ASP A 80 -1.82 7.58 12.79
C ASP A 80 -0.36 8.06 12.88
N LYS A 81 0.55 7.50 12.07
CA LYS A 81 1.96 7.91 11.99
C LYS A 81 2.24 8.67 10.71
N VAL A 82 1.88 8.04 9.58
CA VAL A 82 2.17 8.55 8.23
C VAL A 82 1.01 8.34 7.26
N PHE A 83 0.09 7.43 7.58
CA PHE A 83 -1.18 7.24 6.87
C PHE A 83 -2.32 7.80 7.71
N PHE A 84 -3.11 8.70 7.12
CA PHE A 84 -4.23 9.33 7.80
C PHE A 84 -5.51 9.19 6.99
N GLU A 85 -6.55 8.64 7.58
CA GLU A 85 -7.88 8.65 6.97
C GLU A 85 -8.43 10.07 6.98
N SER A 86 -8.69 10.66 5.81
CA SER A 86 -9.29 11.99 5.72
C SER A 86 -9.91 12.26 4.35
N GLU A 87 -11.24 12.30 4.29
CA GLU A 87 -11.93 12.68 3.05
C GLU A 87 -11.70 14.15 2.68
N ALA A 88 -11.64 15.03 3.68
CA ALA A 88 -11.45 16.48 3.48
C ALA A 88 -10.10 16.80 2.82
N MET A 89 -9.03 16.13 3.26
CA MET A 89 -7.68 16.31 2.69
C MET A 89 -7.51 15.65 1.33
N CYS A 90 -8.28 14.60 1.05
CA CYS A 90 -8.23 13.91 -0.25
C CYS A 90 -9.01 14.63 -1.36
N GLY A 91 -9.99 15.48 -1.02
CA GLY A 91 -10.78 16.22 -2.00
C GLY A 91 -11.46 15.30 -3.02
N SER A 92 -11.19 15.48 -4.32
CA SER A 92 -11.70 14.62 -5.40
C SER A 92 -10.90 13.32 -5.59
N SER A 93 -9.70 13.21 -5.01
CA SER A 93 -8.82 12.06 -5.16
C SER A 93 -9.17 10.94 -4.17
N GLY A 94 -8.76 9.70 -4.48
CA GLY A 94 -8.90 8.57 -3.56
C GLY A 94 -7.84 8.59 -2.43
N ASN A 95 -6.65 9.08 -2.75
CA ASN A 95 -5.56 9.36 -1.82
C ASN A 95 -4.79 10.60 -2.26
N ASN A 96 -4.04 11.21 -1.35
CA ASN A 96 -3.14 12.32 -1.63
C ASN A 96 -1.85 12.24 -0.80
N PHE A 97 -0.80 12.90 -1.26
CA PHE A 97 0.51 12.93 -0.62
C PHE A 97 0.93 14.35 -0.27
N PHE A 98 1.54 14.51 0.90
CA PHE A 98 1.99 15.81 1.42
C PHE A 98 3.41 15.73 1.98
N GLU A 99 4.23 16.76 1.76
CA GLU A 99 5.59 16.82 2.30
C GLU A 99 5.63 17.05 3.82
N ILE A 100 6.51 16.34 4.53
CA ILE A 100 6.65 16.41 6.00
C ILE A 100 7.04 17.79 6.50
N SER A 101 7.85 18.52 5.72
CA SER A 101 8.37 19.86 6.05
C SER A 101 7.26 20.85 6.41
N GLN A 102 6.01 20.55 6.05
CA GLN A 102 4.85 21.43 6.27
C GLN A 102 3.84 20.88 7.28
N VAL A 103 4.00 19.64 7.73
CA VAL A 103 3.02 18.94 8.60
C VAL A 103 3.57 18.64 9.99
N GLN A 104 4.89 18.79 10.20
CA GLN A 104 5.55 18.64 11.52
C GLN A 104 4.87 19.46 12.63
N ASN A 105 4.33 20.65 12.30
CA ASN A 105 3.69 21.51 13.30
C ASN A 105 2.19 21.22 13.54
N ARG A 106 1.54 20.34 12.76
CA ARG A 106 0.07 20.10 12.84
C ARG A 106 -0.33 18.67 13.19
N LEU A 107 0.46 17.64 12.84
CA LEU A 107 0.07 16.22 13.00
C LEU A 107 1.04 15.37 13.84
N GLY A 108 2.02 15.95 14.55
CA GLY A 108 2.95 15.15 15.37
C GLY A 108 3.77 14.13 14.55
N VAL A 109 3.99 14.40 13.26
CA VAL A 109 4.65 13.48 12.33
C VAL A 109 6.09 13.21 12.76
N VAL A 110 6.40 11.94 12.99
CA VAL A 110 7.74 11.49 13.39
C VAL A 110 8.63 11.37 12.14
N GLY A 111 9.87 11.87 12.21
CA GLY A 111 10.82 11.85 11.08
C GLY A 111 11.28 10.44 10.67
N SER A 112 11.04 9.44 11.52
CA SER A 112 11.30 8.03 11.24
C SER A 112 10.31 7.13 11.99
N ILE A 113 10.05 5.95 11.43
CA ILE A 113 9.17 4.93 12.02
C ILE A 113 9.84 3.56 12.00
N LEU A 114 9.63 2.76 13.05
CA LEU A 114 10.09 1.39 13.12
C LEU A 114 9.06 0.49 12.43
N ILE A 115 9.47 -0.18 11.36
CA ILE A 115 8.62 -1.12 10.60
C ILE A 115 9.42 -2.38 10.32
N ALA A 116 8.83 -3.54 10.60
CA ALA A 116 9.49 -4.83 10.37
C ALA A 116 10.92 -4.89 10.97
N GLY A 117 11.11 -4.30 12.16
CA GLY A 117 12.41 -4.25 12.84
C GLY A 117 13.44 -3.30 12.23
N ARG A 118 13.08 -2.48 11.23
CA ARG A 118 13.96 -1.48 10.62
C ARG A 118 13.41 -0.08 10.80
N THR A 119 14.27 0.85 11.21
CA THR A 119 13.93 2.28 11.23
C THR A 119 13.95 2.81 9.81
N ARG A 120 12.81 3.30 9.33
CA ARG A 120 12.64 3.90 8.00
C ARG A 120 12.46 5.41 8.16
N ARG A 121 13.14 6.19 7.33
CA ARG A 121 12.92 7.63 7.24
C ARG A 121 11.60 7.88 6.53
N VAL A 122 10.79 8.76 7.09
CA VAL A 122 9.57 9.23 6.44
C VAL A 122 9.96 10.35 5.47
N THR A 123 9.43 10.32 4.25
CA THR A 123 9.65 11.32 3.19
C THR A 123 8.42 12.20 2.98
N SER A 124 7.23 11.61 3.03
CA SER A 124 5.94 12.28 2.88
C SER A 124 4.91 11.64 3.80
N ILE A 125 3.75 12.26 3.96
CA ILE A 125 2.58 11.62 4.56
C ILE A 125 1.55 11.33 3.47
N MET A 126 0.72 10.33 3.69
CA MET A 126 -0.39 9.98 2.81
C MET A 126 -1.71 10.15 3.54
N THR A 127 -2.64 10.88 2.93
CA THR A 127 -4.05 10.81 3.32
C THR A 127 -4.81 9.92 2.38
N TYR A 128 -5.80 9.20 2.89
CA TYR A 128 -6.61 8.31 2.06
C TYR A 128 -8.09 8.38 2.44
N LYS A 129 -8.95 8.03 1.47
CA LYS A 129 -10.34 7.68 1.73
C LYS A 129 -10.45 6.19 2.00
N MET A 130 -11.33 5.78 2.91
CA MET A 130 -11.56 4.36 3.18
C MET A 130 -11.95 3.56 1.91
N SER A 131 -12.61 4.20 0.94
CA SER A 131 -12.88 3.59 -0.38
C SER A 131 -11.60 3.21 -1.15
N TRP A 132 -10.57 4.04 -1.10
CA TRP A 132 -9.26 3.75 -1.68
C TRP A 132 -8.58 2.58 -0.96
N MET A 133 -8.61 2.57 0.38
CA MET A 133 -8.01 1.50 1.18
C MET A 133 -8.67 0.15 0.92
N ARG A 134 -10.01 0.13 0.84
CA ARG A 134 -10.78 -1.06 0.49
C ARG A 134 -10.44 -1.57 -0.90
N ALA A 135 -10.39 -0.68 -1.89
CA ALA A 135 -10.15 -1.04 -3.27
C ALA A 135 -8.71 -1.52 -3.53
N ASN A 136 -7.71 -0.92 -2.88
CA ASN A 136 -6.30 -1.15 -3.21
C ASN A 136 -5.55 -2.04 -2.21
N TYR A 137 -6.09 -2.26 -1.01
CA TYR A 137 -5.48 -3.14 0.00
C TYR A 137 -6.44 -4.21 0.49
N ILE A 138 -7.53 -3.83 1.17
CA ILE A 138 -8.34 -4.80 1.94
C ILE A 138 -8.95 -5.88 1.06
N TYR A 139 -9.65 -5.49 -0.02
CA TYR A 139 -10.30 -6.48 -0.89
C TYR A 139 -9.29 -7.32 -1.69
N PRO A 140 -8.25 -6.75 -2.32
CA PRO A 140 -7.20 -7.53 -2.96
C PRO A 140 -6.52 -8.53 -2.02
N MET A 141 -6.16 -8.11 -0.81
CA MET A 141 -5.50 -8.98 0.18
C MET A 141 -6.39 -10.16 0.60
N ASN A 142 -7.69 -9.92 0.79
CA ASN A 142 -8.63 -10.99 1.10
C ASN A 142 -8.78 -11.99 -0.06
N ARG A 143 -8.87 -11.51 -1.31
CA ARG A 143 -8.96 -12.38 -2.48
C ARG A 143 -7.68 -13.18 -2.71
N LEU A 144 -6.52 -12.56 -2.56
CA LEU A 144 -5.22 -13.23 -2.63
C LEU A 144 -5.07 -14.29 -1.53
N ALA A 145 -5.46 -13.98 -0.29
CA ALA A 145 -5.43 -14.95 0.81
C ALA A 145 -6.27 -16.19 0.47
N ASN A 146 -7.47 -16.00 -0.06
CA ASN A 146 -8.34 -17.10 -0.49
C ASN A 146 -7.73 -17.91 -1.63
N ARG A 147 -7.11 -17.24 -2.62
CA ARG A 147 -6.42 -17.88 -3.74
C ARG A 147 -5.29 -18.80 -3.25
N PHE A 148 -4.35 -18.27 -2.47
CA PHE A 148 -3.21 -19.04 -1.97
C PHE A 148 -3.61 -20.16 -1.01
N ASN A 149 -4.64 -19.95 -0.19
CA ASN A 149 -5.17 -21.01 0.67
C ASN A 149 -5.77 -22.16 -0.15
N ARG A 150 -6.48 -21.86 -1.25
CA ARG A 150 -7.03 -22.87 -2.15
C ARG A 150 -5.91 -23.66 -2.83
N GLU A 151 -4.90 -22.99 -3.36
CA GLU A 151 -3.75 -23.63 -4.02
C GLU A 151 -3.02 -24.57 -3.05
N ARG A 152 -2.75 -24.12 -1.82
CA ARG A 152 -2.12 -24.95 -0.80
C ARG A 152 -2.92 -26.21 -0.48
N ARG A 153 -4.26 -26.11 -0.40
CA ARG A 153 -5.13 -27.28 -0.17
C ARG A 153 -5.09 -28.28 -1.32
N VAL A 154 -5.02 -27.81 -2.56
CA VAL A 154 -4.91 -28.69 -3.75
C VAL A 154 -3.58 -29.44 -3.74
N VAL A 155 -2.47 -28.75 -3.45
CA VAL A 155 -1.14 -29.36 -3.36
C VAL A 155 -1.11 -30.46 -2.29
N LEU A 156 -1.64 -30.17 -1.09
CA LEU A 156 -1.72 -31.17 -0.01
C LEU A 156 -2.55 -32.39 -0.41
N ALA A 157 -3.72 -32.18 -1.05
CA ALA A 157 -4.58 -33.29 -1.48
C ALA A 157 -3.92 -34.18 -2.55
N LEU A 158 -3.10 -33.61 -3.44
CA LEU A 158 -2.35 -34.37 -4.44
C LEU A 158 -1.23 -35.20 -3.79
N GLN A 159 -0.52 -34.63 -2.82
CA GLN A 159 0.53 -35.34 -2.07
C GLN A 159 -0.05 -36.53 -1.27
N ASP A 160 -1.23 -36.36 -0.67
CA ASP A 160 -1.90 -37.44 0.05
C ASP A 160 -2.36 -38.56 -0.90
N ALA A 161 -2.82 -38.21 -2.11
CA ALA A 161 -3.23 -39.19 -3.12
C ALA A 161 -2.05 -40.03 -3.64
N ASP A 162 -0.89 -39.42 -3.87
CA ASP A 162 0.32 -40.12 -4.31
C ASP A 162 0.87 -41.08 -3.24
N CYS A 163 0.70 -40.75 -1.95
CA CYS A 163 1.09 -41.64 -0.84
C CYS A 163 0.20 -42.88 -0.67
N THR A 164 -0.96 -42.96 -1.33
CA THR A 164 -1.92 -44.06 -1.13
C THR A 164 -1.79 -45.19 -2.18
N ILE A 165 -0.89 -45.06 -3.16
CA ILE A 165 -0.71 -46.02 -4.28
C ILE A 165 0.57 -46.88 -4.13
N SER A 166 1.31 -46.78 -3.02
CA SER A 166 2.50 -47.62 -2.75
C SER A 166 2.20 -48.83 -1.88
#